data_AF-A0A4Q2U739-F1
#
_entry.id   AF-A0A4Q2U739-F1
#
_cell.length_a   1.000
_cell.length_b   1.000
_cell.length_c   1.000
_cell.angle_alpha   90.00
_cell.angle_beta   90.00
_cell.angle_gamma   90.00
#
_symmetry.space_group_name_H-M   'P 1'
#
loop_
_entity.id
_entity.type
_entity.pdbx_description
1 polymer ?
#
loop_
_entity_poly.entity_id
_entity_poly.type
_entity_poly.pdbx_seq_one_letter_code
_entity_poly.pdbx_strand_id
1 'polypeptide(L)'
;MSEPRRRAPKPPGNIEPLATLPVFLKLGGRRVLVAGGTPPAVWKAELVAAAGAQVIVVAAEPCPEMDALAAAMPDRIALHRRDWTPEDLDGAAIAIGAFEGDEGEPFRAAAQAAGVPVNVIDVPPLCEFQFGTIVARSPLVIGISTDGAAPVFGQALRARIEALLPAEIGAWAVAAKVWREPLQALKLGFAARRRFWELFADMALEGGDRAPREEDRLLCMEAATATEAAGGGRVILVGAGPGPAAQVTLGAVRALQSADVILHEPGVAPGVLSLGRREARRIPAPHDVETRKATARALADDGRTVAWVGPGDPGTCDHWQGRDAVLDGSSATLERVAGLRCPTCPHGCAAPGPGAAQDQ
;
A
#
# COMPACT_ATOMS: atom_id res chain seq x y z
N MET A 1 37.29 -0.77 23.97
CA MET A 1 35.94 -0.29 24.26
C MET A 1 35.37 0.29 22.98
N SER A 2 34.43 -0.42 22.33
CA SER A 2 33.83 0.06 21.08
C SER A 2 32.87 1.19 21.39
N GLU A 3 33.13 2.37 20.81
CA GLU A 3 32.22 3.51 20.84
C GLU A 3 30.83 3.11 20.30
N PRO A 4 29.74 3.48 20.98
CA PRO A 4 28.42 3.27 20.43
C PRO A 4 28.26 4.16 19.19
N ARG A 5 28.11 3.54 18.01
CA ARG A 5 27.80 4.24 16.76
C ARG A 5 26.55 5.09 16.98
N ARG A 6 26.73 6.42 17.05
CA ARG A 6 25.63 7.38 17.02
C ARG A 6 24.79 7.09 15.78
N ARG A 7 23.56 6.63 15.98
CA ARG A 7 22.61 6.36 14.90
C ARG A 7 22.36 7.69 14.19
N ALA A 8 22.73 7.78 12.92
CA ALA A 8 22.52 8.97 12.12
C ALA A 8 21.02 9.37 12.18
N PRO A 9 20.70 10.68 12.22
CA PRO A 9 19.31 11.13 12.25
C PRO A 9 18.55 10.57 11.05
N LYS A 10 17.39 9.94 11.32
CA LYS A 10 16.53 9.35 10.29
C LYS A 10 16.14 10.45 9.29
N PRO A 11 16.38 10.27 7.98
CA PRO A 11 16.02 11.27 6.99
C PRO A 11 14.51 11.55 7.06
N PRO A 12 14.07 12.79 6.76
CA PRO A 12 12.66 13.17 6.82
C PRO A 12 11.88 12.37 5.77
N GLY A 13 11.17 11.35 6.22
CA GLY A 13 10.39 10.46 5.37
C GLY A 13 9.69 9.39 6.20
N ASN A 14 8.40 9.20 5.94
CA ASN A 14 7.58 8.18 6.63
C ASN A 14 7.86 6.75 6.12
N ILE A 15 8.68 6.60 5.08
CA ILE A 15 9.02 5.33 4.45
C ILE A 15 10.53 5.10 4.66
N GLU A 16 10.88 3.94 5.21
CA GLU A 16 12.28 3.53 5.35
C GLU A 16 12.87 3.19 3.97
N PRO A 17 14.19 3.34 3.77
CA PRO A 17 14.83 2.95 2.52
C PRO A 17 14.45 1.53 2.11
N LEU A 18 13.97 1.36 0.88
CA LEU A 18 13.63 0.07 0.29
C LEU A 18 14.75 -0.36 -0.66
N ALA A 19 15.05 -1.66 -0.70
CA ALA A 19 16.02 -2.21 -1.65
C ALA A 19 15.54 -2.07 -3.11
N THR A 20 14.23 -2.22 -3.34
CA THR A 20 13.59 -2.07 -4.65
C THR A 20 12.19 -1.51 -4.51
N LEU A 21 11.67 -0.87 -5.57
CA LEU A 21 10.31 -0.35 -5.61
C LEU A 21 9.33 -1.44 -6.09
N PRO A 22 8.38 -1.90 -5.26
CA PRO A 22 7.39 -2.87 -5.70
C PRO A 22 6.30 -2.17 -6.54
N VAL A 23 6.25 -2.48 -7.83
CA VAL A 23 5.22 -2.00 -8.75
C VAL A 23 4.53 -3.16 -9.47
N PHE A 24 3.23 -3.00 -9.74
CA PHE A 24 2.46 -3.91 -10.58
C PHE A 24 2.32 -3.32 -11.97
N LEU A 25 3.02 -3.90 -12.95
CA LEU A 25 2.99 -3.44 -14.34
C LEU A 25 1.80 -4.03 -15.09
N LYS A 26 0.93 -3.17 -15.65
CA LYS A 26 -0.19 -3.60 -16.49
C LYS A 26 0.28 -3.87 -17.91
N LEU A 27 0.18 -5.12 -18.36
CA LEU A 27 0.62 -5.54 -19.69
C LEU A 27 -0.52 -5.85 -20.68
N GLY A 28 -1.79 -5.72 -20.27
CA GLY A 28 -2.94 -5.97 -21.13
C GLY A 28 -2.86 -5.25 -22.48
N GLY A 29 -2.69 -6.01 -23.57
CA GLY A 29 -2.58 -5.53 -24.95
C GLY A 29 -1.25 -4.87 -25.31
N ARG A 30 -0.27 -4.83 -24.39
CA ARG A 30 1.04 -4.21 -24.61
C ARG A 30 2.00 -5.22 -25.25
N ARG A 31 2.84 -4.75 -26.16
CA ARG A 31 3.93 -5.53 -26.74
C ARG A 31 4.98 -5.85 -25.68
N VAL A 32 5.44 -7.09 -25.62
CA VAL A 32 6.60 -7.52 -24.82
C VAL A 32 7.54 -8.33 -25.71
N LEU A 33 8.82 -7.99 -25.69
CA LEU A 33 9.84 -8.75 -26.40
C LEU A 33 10.44 -9.81 -25.47
N VAL A 34 10.55 -11.04 -25.96
CA VAL A 34 11.36 -12.11 -25.37
C VAL A 34 12.40 -12.54 -26.41
N ALA A 35 13.65 -12.18 -26.19
CA ALA A 35 14.77 -12.56 -27.02
C ALA A 35 15.47 -13.79 -26.41
N GLY A 36 15.50 -14.89 -27.15
CA GLY A 36 16.01 -16.18 -26.69
C GLY A 36 14.92 -17.23 -26.51
N GLY A 37 15.28 -18.47 -26.82
CA GLY A 37 14.37 -19.62 -26.84
C GLY A 37 14.69 -20.68 -25.80
N THR A 38 15.37 -20.33 -24.71
CA THR A 38 15.81 -21.27 -23.69
C THR A 38 14.68 -21.62 -22.70
N PRO A 39 14.78 -22.74 -21.95
CA PRO A 39 13.75 -23.11 -20.97
C PRO A 39 13.41 -22.01 -19.94
N PRO A 40 14.37 -21.21 -19.42
CA PRO A 40 14.05 -20.06 -18.57
C PRO A 40 13.20 -18.98 -19.26
N ALA A 41 13.37 -18.76 -20.57
CA ALA A 41 12.57 -17.80 -21.33
C ALA A 41 11.10 -18.25 -21.47
N VAL A 42 10.83 -19.56 -21.53
CA VAL A 42 9.47 -20.11 -21.63
C VAL A 42 8.60 -19.65 -20.47
N TRP A 43 9.08 -19.81 -19.22
CA TRP A 43 8.36 -19.35 -18.03
C TRP A 43 8.09 -17.84 -18.05
N LYS A 44 9.05 -17.04 -18.53
CA LYS A 44 8.89 -15.58 -18.62
C LYS A 44 7.85 -15.20 -19.67
N ALA A 45 7.90 -15.82 -20.85
CA ALA A 45 6.95 -15.61 -21.93
C ALA A 45 5.52 -15.97 -21.49
N GLU A 46 5.34 -17.13 -20.84
CA GLU A 46 4.06 -17.56 -20.29
C GLU A 46 3.54 -16.57 -19.24
N LEU A 47 4.40 -16.13 -18.31
CA LEU A 47 4.02 -15.19 -17.26
C LEU A 47 3.54 -13.85 -17.81
N VAL A 48 4.25 -13.26 -18.78
CA VAL A 48 3.83 -11.97 -19.37
C VAL A 48 2.59 -12.14 -20.26
N ALA A 49 2.45 -13.28 -20.96
CA ALA A 49 1.23 -13.61 -21.71
C ALA A 49 0.01 -13.74 -20.79
N ALA A 50 0.16 -14.41 -19.64
CA ALA A 50 -0.88 -14.52 -18.62
C ALA A 50 -1.26 -13.16 -18.00
N ALA A 51 -0.31 -12.21 -17.96
CA ALA A 51 -0.57 -10.80 -17.60
C ALA A 51 -1.26 -9.98 -18.71
N GLY A 52 -1.59 -10.63 -19.84
CA GLY A 52 -2.33 -10.06 -20.97
C GLY A 52 -1.47 -9.40 -22.04
N ALA A 53 -0.14 -9.59 -22.03
CA ALA A 53 0.76 -9.06 -23.05
C ALA A 53 0.47 -9.64 -24.45
N GLN A 54 0.95 -8.91 -25.46
CA GLN A 54 1.20 -9.41 -26.81
C GLN A 54 2.70 -9.71 -26.89
N VAL A 55 3.06 -10.97 -26.76
CA VAL A 55 4.44 -11.43 -26.63
C VAL A 55 5.01 -11.73 -28.01
N ILE A 56 6.13 -11.11 -28.31
CA ILE A 56 6.92 -11.42 -29.49
C ILE A 56 8.16 -12.16 -29.00
N VAL A 57 8.29 -13.42 -29.41
CA VAL A 57 9.46 -14.25 -29.12
C VAL A 57 10.34 -14.28 -30.35
N VAL A 58 11.61 -13.92 -30.20
CA VAL A 58 12.64 -14.04 -31.26
C VAL A 58 13.71 -15.01 -30.80
N ALA A 59 13.87 -16.12 -31.51
CA ALA A 59 14.86 -17.14 -31.20
C ALA A 59 15.20 -17.92 -32.48
N ALA A 60 16.47 -17.96 -32.88
CA ALA A 60 16.90 -18.74 -34.05
C ALA A 60 16.57 -20.24 -33.86
N GLU A 61 16.84 -20.77 -32.67
CA GLU A 61 16.62 -22.16 -32.29
C GLU A 61 15.80 -22.23 -30.99
N PRO A 62 14.46 -22.12 -31.05
CA PRO A 62 13.62 -22.24 -29.87
C PRO A 62 13.62 -23.67 -29.32
N CYS A 63 13.62 -23.82 -27.99
CA CYS A 63 13.44 -25.13 -27.38
C CYS A 63 12.01 -25.66 -27.64
N PRO A 64 11.81 -26.99 -27.57
CA PRO A 64 10.50 -27.60 -27.83
C PRO A 64 9.36 -27.04 -26.97
N GLU A 65 9.65 -26.66 -25.73
CA GLU A 65 8.68 -26.07 -24.81
C GLU A 65 8.24 -24.66 -25.26
N MET A 66 9.13 -23.90 -25.89
CA MET A 66 8.77 -22.59 -26.46
C MET A 66 7.86 -22.75 -27.68
N ASP A 67 8.15 -23.71 -28.56
CA ASP A 67 7.27 -24.05 -29.69
C ASP A 67 5.88 -24.47 -29.20
N ALA A 68 5.82 -25.33 -28.17
CA ALA A 68 4.57 -25.78 -27.58
C ALA A 68 3.77 -24.63 -26.94
N LEU A 69 4.46 -23.72 -26.22
CA LEU A 69 3.83 -22.56 -25.59
C LEU A 69 3.24 -21.61 -26.64
N ALA A 70 3.98 -21.30 -27.70
CA ALA A 70 3.51 -20.44 -28.79
C ALA A 70 2.29 -21.07 -29.50
N ALA A 71 2.30 -22.38 -29.73
CA ALA A 71 1.17 -23.09 -30.32
C ALA A 71 -0.07 -23.14 -29.40
N ALA A 72 0.13 -23.18 -28.08
CA ALA A 72 -0.96 -23.17 -27.10
C ALA A 72 -1.61 -21.78 -26.94
N MET A 73 -0.89 -20.70 -27.26
CA MET A 73 -1.35 -19.32 -27.07
C MET A 73 -1.14 -18.45 -28.34
N PRO A 74 -1.67 -18.85 -29.52
CA PRO A 74 -1.36 -18.20 -30.80
C PRO A 74 -1.85 -16.74 -30.89
N ASP A 75 -2.89 -16.37 -30.14
CA ASP A 75 -3.41 -15.00 -30.08
C ASP A 75 -2.62 -14.07 -29.14
N ARG A 76 -1.62 -14.61 -28.44
CA ARG A 76 -0.83 -13.92 -27.42
C ARG A 76 0.67 -13.99 -27.67
N ILE A 77 1.14 -15.04 -28.32
CA ILE A 77 2.57 -15.32 -28.51
C ILE A 77 2.86 -15.51 -30.00
N ALA A 78 3.62 -14.58 -30.56
CA ALA A 78 4.15 -14.66 -31.91
C ALA A 78 5.62 -15.09 -31.85
N LEU A 79 5.94 -16.28 -32.36
CA LEU A 79 7.30 -16.83 -32.39
C LEU A 79 7.95 -16.59 -33.77
N HIS A 80 9.10 -15.95 -33.78
CA HIS A 80 9.92 -15.69 -34.96
C HIS A 80 11.26 -16.45 -34.85
N ARG A 81 11.50 -17.32 -35.84
CA ARG A 81 12.71 -18.16 -35.91
C ARG A 81 13.89 -17.42 -36.54
N ARG A 82 14.44 -16.47 -35.80
CA ARG A 82 15.62 -15.67 -36.16
C ARG A 82 16.24 -15.04 -34.91
N ASP A 83 17.43 -14.50 -35.05
CA ASP A 83 18.03 -13.66 -34.02
C ASP A 83 17.26 -12.36 -33.81
N TRP A 84 17.43 -11.79 -32.63
CA TRP A 84 16.86 -10.50 -32.27
C TRP A 84 17.59 -9.39 -33.03
N THR A 85 16.88 -8.30 -33.31
CA THR A 85 17.48 -7.07 -33.84
C THR A 85 17.01 -5.87 -33.01
N PRO A 86 17.72 -4.73 -33.02
CA PRO A 86 17.31 -3.55 -32.27
C PRO A 86 15.87 -3.08 -32.58
N GLU A 87 15.40 -3.25 -33.81
CA GLU A 87 14.04 -2.90 -34.24
C GLU A 87 12.95 -3.73 -33.53
N ASP A 88 13.30 -4.88 -32.96
CA ASP A 88 12.36 -5.68 -32.17
C ASP A 88 11.95 -5.03 -30.85
N LEU A 89 12.73 -4.04 -30.39
CA LEU A 89 12.45 -3.31 -29.15
C LEU A 89 11.41 -2.20 -29.38
N ASP A 90 11.16 -1.80 -30.62
CA ASP A 90 10.30 -0.66 -30.93
C ASP A 90 8.87 -0.84 -30.39
N GLY A 91 8.47 0.06 -29.49
CA GLY A 91 7.15 0.04 -28.86
C GLY A 91 6.91 -1.10 -27.87
N ALA A 92 7.95 -1.88 -27.52
CA ALA A 92 7.86 -2.85 -26.44
C ALA A 92 7.70 -2.14 -25.08
N ALA A 93 6.83 -2.67 -24.21
CA ALA A 93 6.65 -2.15 -22.87
C ALA A 93 7.77 -2.59 -21.92
N ILE A 94 8.28 -3.81 -22.12
CA ILE A 94 9.46 -4.38 -21.47
C ILE A 94 10.12 -5.37 -22.44
N ALA A 95 11.41 -5.64 -22.23
CA ALA A 95 12.17 -6.62 -22.97
C ALA A 95 12.82 -7.64 -22.02
N ILE A 96 12.81 -8.92 -22.40
CA ILE A 96 13.37 -10.02 -21.64
C ILE A 96 14.39 -10.73 -22.51
N GLY A 97 15.65 -10.79 -22.07
CA GLY A 97 16.74 -11.44 -22.79
C GLY A 97 17.15 -12.74 -22.10
N ALA A 98 17.33 -13.79 -22.87
CA ALA A 98 17.79 -15.09 -22.40
C ALA A 98 18.88 -15.60 -23.35
N PHE A 99 20.13 -15.24 -23.04
CA PHE A 99 21.28 -15.46 -23.90
C PHE A 99 22.32 -16.34 -23.23
N GLU A 100 23.08 -17.05 -24.06
CA GLU A 100 24.36 -17.62 -23.69
C GLU A 100 25.47 -16.69 -24.21
N GLY A 101 26.55 -16.51 -23.45
CA GLY A 101 27.68 -15.66 -23.89
C GLY A 101 27.50 -14.17 -23.62
N ASP A 102 27.99 -13.33 -24.54
CA ASP A 102 28.18 -11.88 -24.38
C ASP A 102 27.06 -11.00 -24.98
N GLU A 103 26.00 -11.61 -25.53
CA GLU A 103 24.84 -10.93 -26.13
C GLU A 103 24.00 -10.08 -25.15
N GLY A 104 24.15 -10.29 -23.84
CA GLY A 104 23.40 -9.55 -22.83
C GLY A 104 23.68 -8.05 -22.81
N GLU A 105 24.94 -7.63 -23.00
CA GLU A 105 25.35 -6.21 -22.99
C GLU A 105 24.85 -5.47 -24.24
N PRO A 106 25.03 -5.99 -25.48
CA PRO A 106 24.41 -5.42 -26.67
C PRO A 106 22.89 -5.28 -26.57
N PHE A 107 22.20 -6.31 -26.05
CA PHE A 107 20.75 -6.28 -25.87
C PHE A 107 20.32 -5.18 -24.89
N ARG A 108 21.01 -5.07 -23.75
CA ARG A 108 20.76 -4.00 -22.77
C ARG A 108 20.98 -2.62 -23.40
N ALA A 109 22.09 -2.42 -24.10
CA ALA A 109 22.41 -1.14 -24.73
C ALA A 109 21.35 -0.73 -25.77
N ALA A 110 20.88 -1.69 -26.58
CA ALA A 110 19.80 -1.46 -27.53
C ALA A 110 18.47 -1.13 -26.83
N ALA A 111 18.11 -1.88 -25.78
CA ALA A 111 16.89 -1.63 -25.00
C ALA A 111 16.90 -0.24 -24.35
N GLN A 112 18.05 0.17 -23.79
CA GLN A 112 18.24 1.49 -23.22
C GLN A 112 18.09 2.60 -24.28
N ALA A 113 18.66 2.40 -25.47
CA ALA A 113 18.51 3.34 -26.59
C ALA A 113 17.04 3.50 -27.04
N ALA A 114 16.25 2.42 -26.96
CA ALA A 114 14.82 2.42 -27.27
C ALA A 114 13.93 2.88 -26.10
N GLY A 115 14.50 3.14 -24.91
CA GLY A 115 13.74 3.48 -23.70
C GLY A 115 12.88 2.34 -23.14
N VAL A 116 13.28 1.09 -23.40
CA VAL A 116 12.56 -0.12 -23.00
C VAL A 116 13.23 -0.73 -21.76
N PRO A 117 12.50 -0.87 -20.63
CA PRO A 117 13.04 -1.55 -19.45
C PRO A 117 13.39 -3.01 -19.76
N VAL A 118 14.57 -3.44 -19.30
CA VAL A 118 15.15 -4.74 -19.66
C VAL A 118 15.36 -5.65 -18.46
N ASN A 119 15.12 -6.95 -18.66
CA ASN A 119 15.51 -8.02 -17.75
C ASN A 119 16.30 -9.08 -18.53
N VAL A 120 17.57 -9.29 -18.17
CA VAL A 120 18.39 -10.36 -18.73
C VAL A 120 18.43 -11.51 -17.72
N ILE A 121 17.89 -12.66 -18.11
CA ILE A 121 17.75 -13.83 -17.24
C ILE A 121 19.13 -14.24 -16.71
N ASP A 122 19.20 -14.51 -15.41
CA ASP A 122 20.41 -14.93 -14.68
C ASP A 122 21.61 -13.96 -14.72
N VAL A 123 21.41 -12.72 -15.21
CA VAL A 123 22.44 -11.66 -15.20
C VAL A 123 21.93 -10.39 -14.49
N PRO A 124 21.88 -10.36 -13.14
CA PRO A 124 21.34 -9.23 -12.37
C PRO A 124 21.94 -7.85 -12.70
N PRO A 125 23.25 -7.69 -12.96
CA PRO A 125 23.83 -6.39 -13.32
C PRO A 125 23.24 -5.76 -14.58
N LEU A 126 22.64 -6.58 -15.47
CA LEU A 126 22.01 -6.15 -16.72
C LEU A 126 20.50 -5.95 -16.62
N CYS A 127 19.92 -6.09 -15.42
CA CYS A 127 18.48 -5.95 -15.20
C CYS A 127 18.12 -4.57 -14.63
N GLU A 128 17.10 -3.94 -15.20
CA GLU A 128 16.47 -2.74 -14.64
C GLU A 128 15.26 -3.06 -13.76
N PHE A 129 14.68 -4.25 -13.95
CA PHE A 129 13.64 -4.79 -13.11
C PHE A 129 13.86 -6.28 -12.88
N GLN A 130 13.24 -6.81 -11.83
CA GLN A 130 13.32 -8.23 -11.48
C GLN A 130 11.93 -8.82 -11.31
N PHE A 131 11.80 -10.08 -11.70
CA PHE A 131 10.62 -10.86 -11.36
C PHE A 131 10.79 -11.42 -9.96
N GLY A 132 9.92 -11.01 -9.04
CA GLY A 132 9.83 -11.60 -7.72
C GLY A 132 9.16 -12.98 -7.74
N THR A 133 9.04 -13.60 -6.57
CA THR A 133 8.16 -14.74 -6.39
C THR A 133 6.71 -14.26 -6.41
N ILE A 134 5.86 -14.95 -7.16
CA ILE A 134 4.47 -14.54 -7.40
C ILE A 134 3.53 -15.57 -6.78
N VAL A 135 2.59 -15.10 -5.97
CA VAL A 135 1.38 -15.84 -5.60
C VAL A 135 0.23 -15.30 -6.44
N ALA A 136 -0.34 -16.15 -7.28
CA ALA A 136 -1.44 -15.79 -8.17
C ALA A 136 -2.77 -16.40 -7.68
N ARG A 137 -3.75 -15.52 -7.43
CA ARG A 137 -5.17 -15.83 -7.18
C ARG A 137 -6.02 -14.81 -7.95
N SER A 138 -5.81 -14.77 -9.27
CA SER A 138 -6.30 -13.70 -10.15
C SER A 138 -7.77 -13.34 -9.88
N PRO A 139 -8.12 -12.05 -9.77
CA PRO A 139 -7.28 -10.86 -10.01
C PRO A 139 -6.39 -10.45 -8.83
N LEU A 140 -6.39 -11.18 -7.71
CA LEU A 140 -5.47 -10.94 -6.59
C LEU A 140 -4.06 -11.48 -6.95
N VAL A 141 -3.05 -10.62 -6.81
CA VAL A 141 -1.65 -10.98 -7.06
C VAL A 141 -0.80 -10.46 -5.90
N ILE A 142 0.10 -11.29 -5.40
CA ILE A 142 1.09 -10.90 -4.39
C ILE A 142 2.48 -11.13 -4.98
N GLY A 143 3.29 -10.08 -5.00
CA GLY A 143 4.70 -10.13 -5.38
C GLY A 143 5.60 -10.12 -4.15
N ILE A 144 6.58 -11.02 -4.11
CA ILE A 144 7.56 -11.16 -3.02
C ILE A 144 8.94 -10.93 -3.62
N SER A 145 9.67 -9.95 -3.10
CA SER A 145 11.06 -9.68 -3.48
C SER A 145 11.99 -9.94 -2.31
N THR A 146 13.08 -10.66 -2.56
CA THR A 146 14.18 -10.86 -1.61
C THR A 146 15.46 -10.17 -2.07
N ASP A 147 15.38 -9.31 -3.09
CA ASP A 147 16.53 -8.62 -3.69
C ASP A 147 17.70 -9.56 -4.03
N GLY A 148 17.37 -10.71 -4.64
CA GLY A 148 18.35 -11.73 -5.02
C GLY A 148 18.96 -12.56 -3.88
N ALA A 149 18.65 -12.27 -2.60
CA ALA A 149 19.37 -12.88 -1.47
C ALA A 149 19.18 -14.40 -1.30
N ALA A 150 18.00 -14.96 -1.59
CA ALA A 150 17.76 -16.39 -1.42
C ALA A 150 16.48 -16.87 -2.15
N PRO A 151 16.59 -17.50 -3.34
CA PRO A 151 15.45 -18.05 -4.07
C PRO A 151 14.61 -19.05 -3.25
N VAL A 152 15.28 -19.92 -2.49
CA VAL A 152 14.62 -20.92 -1.60
C VAL A 152 13.79 -20.23 -0.51
N PHE A 153 14.29 -19.13 0.03
CA PHE A 153 13.55 -18.35 1.03
C PHE A 153 12.29 -17.70 0.43
N GLY A 154 12.40 -17.17 -0.79
CA GLY A 154 11.26 -16.65 -1.54
C GLY A 154 10.18 -17.73 -1.78
N GLN A 155 10.58 -18.96 -2.11
CA GLN A 155 9.64 -20.08 -2.26
C GLN A 155 9.00 -20.51 -0.94
N ALA A 156 9.75 -20.53 0.16
CA ALA A 156 9.19 -20.83 1.48
C ALA A 156 8.14 -19.79 1.92
N LEU A 157 8.40 -18.49 1.65
CA LEU A 157 7.43 -17.42 1.91
C LEU A 157 6.18 -17.58 1.03
N ARG A 158 6.37 -17.90 -0.26
CA ARG A 158 5.27 -18.18 -1.20
C ARG A 158 4.36 -19.28 -0.67
N ALA A 159 4.92 -20.43 -0.30
CA ALA A 159 4.16 -21.57 0.20
C ALA A 159 3.34 -21.22 1.45
N ARG A 160 3.92 -20.44 2.37
CA ARG A 160 3.21 -19.97 3.57
C ARG A 160 2.06 -19.03 3.22
N ILE A 161 2.26 -18.09 2.30
CA ILE A 161 1.21 -17.17 1.87
C ILE A 161 0.11 -17.92 1.12
N GLU A 162 0.46 -18.85 0.23
CA GLU A 162 -0.51 -19.71 -0.47
C GLU A 162 -1.37 -20.53 0.48
N ALA A 163 -0.80 -21.03 1.58
CA ALA A 163 -1.52 -21.78 2.60
C ALA A 163 -2.45 -20.92 3.46
N LEU A 164 -2.18 -19.61 3.58
CA LEU A 164 -3.02 -18.67 4.34
C LEU A 164 -4.20 -18.12 3.52
N LEU A 165 -4.11 -18.16 2.19
CA LEU A 165 -5.14 -17.62 1.32
C LEU A 165 -6.20 -18.69 1.02
N PRO A 166 -7.49 -18.41 1.25
CA PRO A 166 -8.58 -19.25 0.75
C PRO A 166 -8.46 -19.47 -0.77
N ALA A 167 -8.84 -20.66 -1.26
CA ALA A 167 -8.76 -20.96 -2.69
C ALA A 167 -9.66 -20.00 -3.50
N GLU A 168 -10.84 -19.67 -2.96
CA GLU A 168 -11.83 -18.80 -3.59
C GLU A 168 -11.56 -17.29 -3.43
N ILE A 169 -10.41 -16.89 -2.86
CA ILE A 169 -10.09 -15.46 -2.62
C ILE A 169 -10.07 -14.64 -3.92
N GLY A 170 -9.77 -15.26 -5.06
CA GLY A 170 -9.86 -14.62 -6.38
C GLY A 170 -11.29 -14.20 -6.73
N ALA A 171 -12.28 -15.05 -6.43
CA ALA A 171 -13.70 -14.74 -6.66
C ALA A 171 -14.15 -13.56 -5.78
N TRP A 172 -13.68 -13.50 -4.53
CA TRP A 172 -13.89 -12.33 -3.66
C TRP A 172 -13.28 -11.06 -4.25
N ALA A 173 -12.05 -11.12 -4.78
CA ALA A 173 -11.44 -9.95 -5.42
C ALA A 173 -12.22 -9.46 -6.66
N VAL A 174 -12.83 -10.37 -7.44
CA VAL A 174 -13.77 -10.01 -8.52
C VAL A 174 -15.02 -9.34 -7.94
N ALA A 175 -15.62 -9.93 -6.91
CA ALA A 175 -16.82 -9.39 -6.26
C ALA A 175 -16.58 -7.99 -5.68
N ALA A 176 -15.42 -7.73 -5.07
CA ALA A 176 -15.06 -6.39 -4.59
C ALA A 176 -15.12 -5.35 -5.73
N LYS A 177 -14.68 -5.69 -6.94
CA LYS A 177 -14.77 -4.78 -8.09
C LYS A 177 -16.23 -4.51 -8.48
N VAL A 178 -17.05 -5.56 -8.53
CA VAL A 178 -18.47 -5.46 -8.92
C VAL A 178 -19.29 -4.71 -7.86
N TRP A 179 -19.11 -5.03 -6.57
CA TRP A 179 -19.91 -4.47 -5.49
C TRP A 179 -19.53 -3.02 -5.16
N ARG A 180 -18.32 -2.59 -5.54
CA ARG A 180 -17.86 -1.21 -5.38
C ARG A 180 -18.75 -0.21 -6.13
N GLU A 181 -19.22 -0.53 -7.32
CA GLU A 181 -20.04 0.38 -8.13
C GLU A 181 -21.38 0.73 -7.44
N PRO A 182 -22.23 -0.24 -7.04
CA PRO A 182 -23.43 0.04 -6.26
C PRO A 182 -23.16 0.79 -4.95
N LEU A 183 -22.10 0.42 -4.22
CA LEU A 183 -21.73 1.09 -2.97
C LEU A 183 -21.40 2.58 -3.19
N GLN A 184 -20.70 2.91 -4.27
CA GLN A 184 -20.36 4.29 -4.61
C GLN A 184 -21.59 5.11 -5.03
N ALA A 185 -22.57 4.49 -5.69
CA ALA A 185 -23.80 5.15 -6.13
C ALA A 185 -24.65 5.66 -4.95
N LEU A 186 -24.58 5.00 -3.79
CA LEU A 186 -25.33 5.36 -2.59
C LEU A 186 -24.79 6.61 -1.87
N LYS A 187 -23.60 7.10 -2.22
CA LYS A 187 -22.95 8.28 -1.60
C LYS A 187 -22.88 8.24 -0.07
N LEU A 188 -22.73 7.05 0.51
CA LEU A 188 -22.60 6.85 1.95
C LEU A 188 -21.35 7.56 2.51
N GLY A 189 -21.41 7.90 3.80
CA GLY A 189 -20.30 8.44 4.57
C GLY A 189 -19.08 7.51 4.61
N PHE A 190 -17.96 8.01 5.12
CA PHE A 190 -16.73 7.23 5.18
C PHE A 190 -16.87 6.00 6.11
N ALA A 191 -17.42 6.19 7.32
CA ALA A 191 -17.59 5.11 8.30
C ALA A 191 -18.46 3.97 7.77
N ALA A 192 -19.58 4.28 7.10
CA ALA A 192 -20.45 3.29 6.48
C ALA A 192 -19.76 2.48 5.39
N ARG A 193 -19.04 3.15 4.47
CA ARG A 193 -18.24 2.47 3.43
C ARG A 193 -17.14 1.62 4.03
N ARG A 194 -16.52 2.07 5.11
CA ARG A 194 -15.50 1.28 5.82
C ARG A 194 -16.10 0.04 6.44
N ARG A 195 -17.25 0.15 7.11
CA ARG A 195 -17.95 -1.00 7.70
C ARG A 195 -18.29 -2.07 6.67
N PHE A 196 -18.72 -1.65 5.48
CA PHE A 196 -18.92 -2.55 4.33
C PHE A 196 -17.67 -3.39 4.06
N TRP A 197 -16.52 -2.72 3.88
CA TRP A 197 -15.27 -3.36 3.49
C TRP A 197 -14.61 -4.18 4.60
N GLU A 198 -14.79 -3.80 5.86
CA GLU A 198 -14.35 -4.61 7.00
C GLU A 198 -15.12 -5.94 7.03
N LEU A 199 -16.46 -5.89 6.98
CA LEU A 199 -17.26 -7.12 6.98
C LEU A 199 -17.00 -7.99 5.73
N PHE A 200 -16.81 -7.35 4.57
CA PHE A 200 -16.39 -8.02 3.34
C PHE A 200 -15.06 -8.77 3.55
N ALA A 201 -14.06 -8.12 4.15
CA ALA A 201 -12.74 -8.71 4.36
C ALA A 201 -12.80 -9.88 5.35
N ASP A 202 -13.56 -9.73 6.43
CA ASP A 202 -13.78 -10.78 7.43
C ASP A 202 -14.39 -12.02 6.76
N MET A 203 -15.44 -11.84 5.94
CA MET A 203 -16.05 -12.96 5.21
C MET A 203 -15.12 -13.59 4.17
N ALA A 204 -14.34 -12.77 3.45
CA ALA A 204 -13.42 -13.25 2.42
C ALA A 204 -12.23 -14.05 2.99
N LEU A 205 -11.78 -13.73 4.21
CA LEU A 205 -10.60 -14.34 4.83
C LEU A 205 -10.95 -15.41 5.87
N GLU A 206 -12.08 -15.25 6.58
CA GLU A 206 -12.46 -16.10 7.72
C GLU A 206 -13.77 -16.88 7.47
N GLY A 207 -14.56 -16.51 6.46
CA GLY A 207 -15.87 -17.10 6.15
C GLY A 207 -15.84 -18.49 5.50
N GLY A 208 -14.69 -19.17 5.54
CA GLY A 208 -14.43 -20.46 4.92
C GLY A 208 -14.02 -20.37 3.44
N ASP A 209 -13.59 -21.49 2.87
CA ASP A 209 -13.16 -21.58 1.47
C ASP A 209 -14.37 -21.70 0.53
N ARG A 210 -14.99 -20.55 0.23
CA ARG A 210 -16.16 -20.47 -0.67
C ARG A 210 -16.18 -19.16 -1.45
N ALA A 211 -16.83 -19.20 -2.61
CA ALA A 211 -17.12 -18.01 -3.40
C ALA A 211 -18.09 -17.05 -2.68
N PRO A 212 -18.01 -15.73 -2.98
CA PRO A 212 -18.97 -14.75 -2.49
C PRO A 212 -20.36 -14.99 -3.09
N ARG A 213 -21.40 -14.76 -2.29
CA ARG A 213 -22.80 -14.91 -2.69
C ARG A 213 -23.52 -13.57 -2.63
N GLU A 214 -24.71 -13.52 -3.19
CA GLU A 214 -25.54 -12.32 -3.16
C GLU A 214 -25.96 -11.96 -1.73
N GLU A 215 -26.18 -12.96 -0.86
CA GLU A 215 -26.52 -12.72 0.55
C GLU A 215 -25.39 -12.01 1.30
N ASP A 216 -24.13 -12.31 0.98
CA ASP A 216 -22.97 -11.62 1.56
C ASP A 216 -22.95 -10.13 1.17
N ARG A 217 -23.29 -9.84 -0.09
CA ARG A 217 -23.41 -8.46 -0.59
C ARG A 217 -24.49 -7.69 0.15
N LEU A 218 -25.66 -8.32 0.33
CA LEU A 218 -26.79 -7.74 1.05
C LEU A 218 -26.42 -7.47 2.50
N LEU A 219 -25.78 -8.42 3.17
CA LEU A 219 -25.32 -8.26 4.56
C LEU A 219 -24.32 -7.10 4.72
N CYS A 220 -23.34 -7.00 3.82
CA CYS A 220 -22.40 -5.86 3.80
C CYS A 220 -23.14 -4.52 3.58
N MET A 221 -24.15 -4.51 2.71
CA MET A 221 -24.94 -3.31 2.42
C MET A 221 -25.82 -2.90 3.61
N GLU A 222 -26.47 -3.86 4.26
CA GLU A 222 -27.25 -3.66 5.48
C GLU A 222 -26.37 -3.10 6.59
N ALA A 223 -25.17 -3.66 6.79
CA ALA A 223 -24.24 -3.16 7.79
C ALA A 223 -23.80 -1.71 7.49
N ALA A 224 -23.55 -1.38 6.21
CA ALA A 224 -23.18 -0.03 5.80
C ALA A 224 -24.32 0.97 6.01
N THR A 225 -25.53 0.62 5.57
CA THR A 225 -26.72 1.48 5.70
C THR A 225 -27.16 1.64 7.15
N ALA A 226 -27.06 0.60 7.97
CA ALA A 226 -27.28 0.70 9.42
C ALA A 226 -26.24 1.62 10.09
N THR A 227 -24.97 1.55 9.67
CA THR A 227 -23.92 2.46 10.15
C THR A 227 -24.19 3.90 9.73
N GLU A 228 -24.65 4.12 8.50
CA GLU A 228 -25.04 5.46 8.03
C GLU A 228 -26.24 6.00 8.81
N ALA A 229 -27.26 5.16 9.04
CA ALA A 229 -28.49 5.54 9.74
C ALA A 229 -28.27 5.77 11.24
N ALA A 230 -27.35 5.03 11.86
CA ALA A 230 -26.88 5.32 13.22
C ALA A 230 -26.25 6.72 13.32
N GLY A 231 -25.80 7.26 12.18
CA GLY A 231 -25.19 8.57 12.06
C GLY A 231 -23.82 8.65 12.72
N GLY A 232 -23.20 9.81 12.52
CA GLY A 232 -22.11 10.26 13.35
C GLY A 232 -20.73 9.80 12.88
N GLY A 233 -19.98 10.74 12.32
CA GLY A 233 -18.55 10.70 12.56
C GLY A 233 -18.27 10.87 14.05
N ARG A 234 -17.00 10.79 14.41
CA ARG A 234 -16.59 10.94 15.79
C ARG A 234 -15.32 11.74 15.87
N VAL A 235 -15.23 12.56 16.90
CA VAL A 235 -13.98 13.25 17.25
C VAL A 235 -13.40 12.51 18.45
N ILE A 236 -12.17 12.03 18.31
CA ILE A 236 -11.40 11.45 19.40
C ILE A 236 -10.31 12.46 19.76
N LEU A 237 -10.39 13.04 20.96
CA LEU A 237 -9.32 13.86 21.49
C LEU A 237 -8.22 12.93 22.00
N VAL A 238 -7.05 12.96 21.37
CA VAL A 238 -5.96 12.01 21.62
C VAL A 238 -4.75 12.72 22.23
N GLY A 239 -4.39 12.31 23.44
CA GLY A 239 -3.14 12.72 24.09
C GLY A 239 -1.94 11.99 23.54
N ALA A 240 -1.04 12.70 22.85
CA ALA A 240 0.21 12.15 22.31
C ALA A 240 1.31 11.96 23.37
N GLY A 241 1.08 12.40 24.61
CA GLY A 241 2.13 12.41 25.62
C GLY A 241 3.13 13.57 25.43
N PRO A 242 4.30 13.51 26.08
CA PRO A 242 5.28 14.61 26.08
C PRO A 242 6.17 14.66 24.83
N GLY A 243 6.09 13.69 23.91
CA GLY A 243 6.82 13.73 22.65
C GLY A 243 7.14 12.37 22.04
N PRO A 244 7.92 11.49 22.71
CA PRO A 244 8.36 10.24 22.11
C PRO A 244 7.22 9.27 21.79
N ALA A 245 7.27 8.62 20.62
CA ALA A 245 6.27 7.64 20.21
C ALA A 245 6.12 6.46 21.18
N ALA A 246 7.21 6.06 21.85
CA ALA A 246 7.21 5.00 22.86
C ALA A 246 6.40 5.34 24.13
N GLN A 247 6.04 6.61 24.31
CA GLN A 247 5.30 7.13 25.46
C GLN A 247 3.81 7.38 25.14
N VAL A 248 3.38 7.01 23.94
CA VAL A 248 1.97 7.04 23.53
C VAL A 248 1.24 5.87 24.21
N THR A 249 0.05 6.13 24.76
CA THR A 249 -0.74 5.08 25.40
C THR A 249 -1.28 4.10 24.35
N LEU A 250 -1.54 2.85 24.75
CA LEU A 250 -2.16 1.87 23.84
C LEU A 250 -3.53 2.35 23.33
N GLY A 251 -4.28 3.07 24.15
CA GLY A 251 -5.52 3.73 23.74
C GLY A 251 -5.29 4.73 22.62
N ALA A 252 -4.26 5.58 22.73
CA ALA A 252 -3.94 6.56 21.70
C ALA A 252 -3.47 5.90 20.39
N VAL A 253 -2.70 4.81 20.48
CA VAL A 253 -2.36 3.99 19.30
C VAL A 253 -3.61 3.45 18.62
N ARG A 254 -4.54 2.86 19.38
CA ARG A 254 -5.82 2.35 18.84
C ARG A 254 -6.65 3.46 18.21
N ALA A 255 -6.71 4.64 18.83
CA ALA A 255 -7.39 5.81 18.28
C ALA A 255 -6.79 6.23 16.93
N LEU A 256 -5.46 6.38 16.86
CA LEU A 256 -4.74 6.72 15.62
C LEU A 256 -4.91 5.65 14.52
N GLN A 257 -4.93 4.37 14.89
CA GLN A 257 -5.17 3.27 13.96
C GLN A 257 -6.63 3.19 13.51
N SER A 258 -7.58 3.65 14.33
CA SER A 258 -9.00 3.68 13.95
C SER A 258 -9.40 4.95 13.20
N ALA A 259 -8.54 5.96 13.13
CA ALA A 259 -8.85 7.25 12.55
C ALA A 259 -8.80 7.26 11.02
N ASP A 260 -9.75 7.98 10.43
CA ASP A 260 -9.81 8.25 8.99
C ASP A 260 -9.05 9.55 8.68
N VAL A 261 -9.10 10.49 9.63
CA VAL A 261 -8.33 11.74 9.60
C VAL A 261 -7.60 11.94 10.92
N ILE A 262 -6.31 12.27 10.84
CA ILE A 262 -5.48 12.66 11.96
C ILE A 262 -5.26 14.17 11.86
N LEU A 263 -5.99 14.93 12.67
CA LEU A 263 -5.83 16.37 12.84
C LEU A 263 -4.79 16.61 13.93
N HIS A 264 -3.57 17.01 13.57
CA HIS A 264 -2.45 17.06 14.53
C HIS A 264 -2.02 18.48 14.86
N GLU A 265 -1.86 18.77 16.15
CA GLU A 265 -1.38 20.07 16.62
C GLU A 265 0.12 20.24 16.42
N PRO A 266 0.60 21.50 16.39
CA PRO A 266 2.02 21.79 16.46
C PRO A 266 2.66 21.15 17.71
N GLY A 267 3.81 20.50 17.54
CA GLY A 267 4.55 19.84 18.62
C GLY A 267 4.30 18.34 18.78
N VAL A 268 3.33 17.75 18.06
CA VAL A 268 3.20 16.29 17.97
C VAL A 268 4.36 15.73 17.15
N ALA A 269 5.14 14.81 17.73
CA ALA A 269 6.30 14.25 17.07
C ALA A 269 5.91 13.41 15.83
N PRO A 270 6.67 13.45 14.72
CA PRO A 270 6.38 12.67 13.52
C PRO A 270 6.24 11.16 13.78
N GLY A 271 7.02 10.63 14.74
CA GLY A 271 6.95 9.23 15.14
C GLY A 271 5.60 8.81 15.75
N VAL A 272 4.84 9.74 16.34
CA VAL A 272 3.47 9.47 16.82
C VAL A 272 2.52 9.39 15.63
N LEU A 273 2.65 10.29 14.66
CA LEU A 273 1.81 10.32 13.46
C LEU A 273 2.01 9.10 12.57
N SER A 274 3.18 8.46 12.62
CA SER A 274 3.45 7.19 11.93
C SER A 274 2.77 5.97 12.56
N LEU A 275 2.22 6.08 13.78
CA LEU A 275 1.48 4.98 14.43
C LEU A 275 0.06 4.83 13.87
N GLY A 276 -0.49 5.89 13.27
CA GLY A 276 -1.77 5.84 12.59
C GLY A 276 -1.70 5.07 11.27
N ARG A 277 -2.86 4.66 10.77
CA ARG A 277 -2.97 3.95 9.49
C ARG A 277 -2.28 4.70 8.35
N ARG A 278 -1.76 3.97 7.36
CA ARG A 278 -0.99 4.55 6.26
C ARG A 278 -1.87 5.46 5.38
N GLU A 279 -3.10 5.05 5.18
CA GLU A 279 -4.16 5.68 4.40
C GLU A 279 -4.88 6.82 5.14
N ALA A 280 -4.70 6.94 6.46
CA ALA A 280 -5.33 8.02 7.23
C ALA A 280 -4.81 9.38 6.75
N ARG A 281 -5.73 10.29 6.42
CA ARG A 281 -5.37 11.64 5.97
C ARG A 281 -4.80 12.40 7.16
N ARG A 282 -3.58 12.92 7.04
CA ARG A 282 -2.95 13.75 8.07
C ARG A 282 -3.13 15.21 7.71
N ILE A 283 -3.71 15.99 8.62
CA ILE A 283 -3.99 17.41 8.42
C ILE A 283 -3.34 18.18 9.58
N PRO A 284 -2.43 19.13 9.30
CA PRO A 284 -1.97 20.06 10.32
C PRO A 284 -3.14 20.87 10.87
N ALA A 285 -3.31 20.88 12.19
CA ALA A 285 -4.37 21.63 12.82
C ALA A 285 -4.14 23.14 12.63
N PRO A 286 -5.18 23.93 12.29
CA PRO A 286 -5.11 25.40 12.24
C PRO A 286 -4.54 25.98 13.54
N HIS A 287 -3.92 27.15 13.54
CA HIS A 287 -3.38 27.73 14.79
C HIS A 287 -4.45 28.14 15.79
N ASP A 288 -5.61 28.59 15.31
CA ASP A 288 -6.73 29.04 16.14
C ASP A 288 -7.64 27.89 16.59
N VAL A 289 -8.04 27.88 17.87
CA VAL A 289 -8.81 26.78 18.48
C VAL A 289 -10.23 26.69 17.92
N GLU A 290 -10.89 27.81 17.62
CA GLU A 290 -12.23 27.78 17.01
C GLU A 290 -12.19 27.19 15.61
N THR A 291 -11.19 27.56 14.82
CA THR A 291 -10.98 27.02 13.48
C THR A 291 -10.63 25.52 13.52
N ARG A 292 -9.84 25.07 14.52
CA ARG A 292 -9.60 23.62 14.76
C ARG A 292 -10.90 22.89 15.04
N LYS A 293 -11.73 23.44 15.94
CA LYS A 293 -13.04 22.86 16.29
C LYS A 293 -13.95 22.76 15.06
N ALA A 294 -14.09 23.85 14.31
CA ALA A 294 -14.89 23.86 13.08
C ALA A 294 -14.40 22.83 12.06
N THR A 295 -13.08 22.66 11.90
CA THR A 295 -12.48 21.68 10.99
C THR A 295 -12.79 20.25 11.44
N ALA A 296 -12.55 19.94 12.72
CA ALA A 296 -12.82 18.61 13.28
C ALA A 296 -14.31 18.27 13.20
N ARG A 297 -15.20 19.21 13.52
CA ARG A 297 -16.65 19.06 13.42
C ARG A 297 -17.09 18.81 11.99
N ALA A 298 -16.68 19.62 11.03
CA ALA A 298 -17.06 19.45 9.63
C ALA A 298 -16.62 18.08 9.07
N LEU A 299 -15.45 17.58 9.47
CA LEU A 299 -14.99 16.25 9.10
C LEU A 299 -15.80 15.14 9.78
N ALA A 300 -16.21 15.32 11.03
CA ALA A 300 -17.07 14.38 11.73
C ALA A 300 -18.52 14.39 11.21
N ASP A 301 -19.04 15.55 10.80
CA ASP A 301 -20.34 15.69 10.15
C ASP A 301 -20.36 14.98 8.77
N ASP A 302 -19.20 14.88 8.11
CA ASP A 302 -18.99 14.04 6.90
C ASP A 302 -18.86 12.53 7.23
N GLY A 303 -19.19 12.11 8.46
CA GLY A 303 -19.19 10.72 8.89
C GLY A 303 -17.79 10.12 9.12
N ARG A 304 -16.76 10.94 9.39
CA ARG A 304 -15.38 10.46 9.60
C ARG A 304 -15.05 10.30 11.07
N THR A 305 -14.18 9.34 11.37
CA THR A 305 -13.42 9.29 12.62
C THR A 305 -12.23 10.25 12.53
N VAL A 306 -12.28 11.31 13.31
CA VAL A 306 -11.22 12.33 13.41
C VAL A 306 -10.47 12.12 14.71
N ALA A 307 -9.20 11.70 14.63
CA ALA A 307 -8.29 11.78 15.77
C ALA A 307 -7.69 13.19 15.82
N TRP A 308 -8.13 14.00 16.79
CA TRP A 308 -7.51 15.28 17.10
C TRP A 308 -6.39 15.05 18.09
N VAL A 309 -5.15 15.10 17.60
CA VAL A 309 -3.95 14.73 18.34
C VAL A 309 -3.23 15.98 18.82
N GLY A 310 -2.98 16.08 20.12
CA GLY A 310 -2.20 17.15 20.72
C GLY A 310 -1.29 16.64 21.84
N PRO A 311 -0.40 17.48 22.37
CA PRO A 311 0.52 17.09 23.44
C PRO A 311 -0.21 16.83 24.77
N GLY A 312 0.46 16.09 25.64
CA GLY A 312 -0.03 15.85 27.01
C GLY A 312 -1.28 14.97 27.05
N ASP A 313 -2.20 15.30 27.96
CA ASP A 313 -3.39 14.53 28.28
C ASP A 313 -4.69 15.38 28.16
N PRO A 314 -5.68 14.95 27.35
CA PRO A 314 -6.94 15.67 27.16
C PRO A 314 -7.83 15.77 28.40
N GLY A 315 -7.63 14.90 29.39
CA GLY A 315 -8.41 14.91 30.62
C GLY A 315 -7.87 15.86 31.68
N THR A 316 -6.59 16.21 31.61
CA THR A 316 -5.88 16.79 32.76
C THR A 316 -4.98 17.97 32.46
N CYS A 317 -4.72 18.29 31.18
CA CYS A 317 -3.91 19.45 30.80
C CYS A 317 -4.79 20.65 30.37
N ASP A 318 -4.53 21.83 30.93
CA ASP A 318 -5.39 23.02 30.76
C ASP A 318 -5.58 23.49 29.31
N HIS A 319 -4.58 23.32 28.45
CA HIS A 319 -4.69 23.71 27.04
C HIS A 319 -5.74 22.91 26.24
N TRP A 320 -6.26 21.81 26.80
CA TRP A 320 -7.38 21.07 26.23
C TRP A 320 -8.76 21.61 26.65
N GLN A 321 -8.83 22.52 27.62
CA GLN A 321 -10.08 23.09 28.09
C GLN A 321 -10.84 23.76 26.93
N GLY A 322 -12.17 23.60 26.93
CA GLY A 322 -13.06 24.17 25.92
C GLY A 322 -13.07 23.45 24.56
N ARG A 323 -12.23 22.42 24.36
CA ARG A 323 -12.26 21.60 23.14
C ARG A 323 -13.40 20.60 23.12
N ASP A 324 -14.05 20.35 24.26
CA ASP A 324 -15.22 19.47 24.34
C ASP A 324 -16.44 20.01 23.61
N ALA A 325 -16.53 21.34 23.50
CA ALA A 325 -17.52 22.04 22.71
C ALA A 325 -17.29 21.91 21.18
N VAL A 326 -16.35 21.06 20.74
CA VAL A 326 -16.07 20.84 19.32
C VAL A 326 -17.29 20.35 18.55
N LEU A 327 -18.18 19.59 19.20
CA LEU A 327 -19.38 19.04 18.58
C LEU A 327 -20.66 19.81 18.92
N ASP A 328 -20.56 21.05 19.41
CA ASP A 328 -21.74 21.89 19.63
C ASP A 328 -22.52 22.04 18.31
N GLY A 329 -23.78 21.58 18.32
CA GLY A 329 -24.67 21.56 17.16
C GLY A 329 -24.46 20.41 16.17
N SER A 330 -23.62 19.43 16.49
CA SER A 330 -23.35 18.23 15.66
C SER A 330 -24.00 16.98 16.25
N SER A 331 -24.35 16.01 15.39
CA SER A 331 -24.80 14.68 15.79
C SER A 331 -23.65 13.67 15.95
N ALA A 332 -22.40 14.11 15.77
CA ALA A 332 -21.22 13.28 15.94
C ALA A 332 -20.96 12.95 17.43
N THR A 333 -20.15 11.93 17.68
CA THR A 333 -19.76 11.53 19.05
C THR A 333 -18.37 12.04 19.43
N LEU A 334 -18.19 12.39 20.70
CA LEU A 334 -16.91 12.82 21.25
C LEU A 334 -16.35 11.75 22.19
N GLU A 335 -15.11 11.35 21.98
CA GLU A 335 -14.35 10.47 22.86
C GLU A 335 -13.07 11.17 23.31
N ARG A 336 -12.60 10.84 24.52
CA ARG A 336 -11.26 11.24 25.00
C ARG A 336 -10.41 10.02 25.24
N VAL A 337 -9.17 10.10 24.77
CA VAL A 337 -8.15 9.10 24.99
C VAL A 337 -6.99 9.73 25.74
N ALA A 338 -6.78 9.22 26.96
CA ALA A 338 -5.76 9.71 27.86
C ALA A 338 -4.35 9.58 27.27
N GLY A 339 -3.52 10.59 27.55
CA GLY A 339 -2.10 10.63 27.24
C GLY A 339 -1.27 10.70 28.51
N LEU A 340 0.05 10.62 28.35
CA LEU A 340 0.95 10.89 29.47
C LEU A 340 1.06 12.41 29.69
N ARG A 341 1.00 12.86 30.94
CA ARG A 341 1.25 14.26 31.26
C ARG A 341 2.68 14.64 30.92
N CYS A 342 2.87 15.89 30.51
CA CYS A 342 4.21 16.44 30.36
C CYS A 342 4.77 16.83 31.74
N PRO A 343 5.91 16.26 32.19
CA PRO A 343 6.46 16.53 33.51
C PRO A 343 7.02 17.96 33.68
N THR A 344 7.26 18.68 32.58
CA THR A 344 7.83 20.04 32.57
C THR A 344 6.81 21.14 32.33
N CYS A 345 5.51 20.90 32.53
CA CYS A 345 4.46 21.90 32.31
C CYS A 345 4.07 22.58 33.63
N PRO A 346 4.55 23.81 33.95
CA PRO A 346 4.20 24.47 35.20
C PRO A 346 2.86 25.20 35.07
N HIS A 347 2.45 25.63 33.86
CA HIS A 347 1.21 26.35 33.50
C HIS A 347 0.80 25.99 32.06
N GLY A 348 -0.11 25.02 31.84
CA GLY A 348 -0.77 24.72 30.55
C GLY A 348 0.00 24.94 29.23
N CYS A 349 0.52 23.87 28.62
CA CYS A 349 1.18 23.75 27.30
C CYS A 349 1.29 25.02 26.44
N ALA A 350 2.49 25.63 26.44
CA ALA A 350 2.96 26.42 25.30
C ALA A 350 3.52 25.47 24.23
N ALA A 351 3.07 25.62 22.98
CA ALA A 351 3.71 25.00 21.83
C ALA A 351 5.22 25.33 21.85
N PRO A 352 6.11 24.45 21.35
CA PRO A 352 7.48 24.88 21.11
C PRO A 352 7.43 25.97 20.04
N GLY A 353 7.58 27.22 20.46
CA GLY A 353 7.91 28.32 19.55
C GLY A 353 9.25 28.02 18.86
N PRO A 354 9.55 28.66 17.72
CA PRO A 354 10.81 28.46 17.03
C PRO A 354 11.94 29.09 17.87
N GLY A 355 12.52 28.30 18.78
CA GLY A 355 13.59 28.71 19.67
C GLY A 355 14.96 28.42 19.07
N ALA A 356 15.56 29.47 18.52
CA ALA A 356 16.99 29.79 18.55
C ALA A 356 18.00 28.64 18.30
N ALA A 357 18.45 28.55 17.04
CA ALA A 357 19.89 28.39 16.82
C ALA A 357 20.56 29.71 17.24
N GLN A 358 21.17 29.72 18.42
CA GLN A 358 22.18 30.71 18.79
C GLN A 358 23.48 29.98 19.05
N ASP A 359 24.51 30.52 18.41
CA ASP A 359 25.91 30.11 18.43
C ASP A 359 26.43 29.72 19.81
N GLN A 360 27.03 28.52 19.88
CA GLN A 360 28.39 28.29 20.39
C GLN A 360 28.83 26.84 20.16
#